data_AF-A0A7S2RNC3-F1
#
_entry.id   AF-A0A7S2RNC3-F1
#
_cell.length_a   1.000
_cell.length_b   1.000
_cell.length_c   1.000
_cell.angle_alpha   90.00
_cell.angle_beta   90.00
_cell.angle_gamma   90.00
#
_symmetry.space_group_name_H-M   'P 1'
#
loop_
_entity.id
_entity.type
_entity.pdbx_description
1 polymer ?
#
loop_
_entity_poly.entity_id
_entity_poly.type
_entity_poly.pdbx_seq_one_letter_code
_entity_poly.pdbx_strand_id
1 'polypeptide(L)'
;VYGYVNDATTSESVLANNPDSGTDAGQFAIIPKITTTDKNVEFEFIAAVPREKDISVYEDGIGPLEFKSLRIVSFPGGQQYGAINPCEMNEFSDECEAWEEENGPYKKGEFMTKSNPRTKGR
;
A
#
# COMPACT_ATOMS: atom_id res chain seq x y z
N VAL A 1 -3.68 0.17 -5.30
CA VAL A 1 -4.36 1.20 -6.11
C VAL A 1 -3.28 2.08 -6.71
N TYR A 2 -3.36 2.28 -8.02
CA TYR A 2 -2.44 3.10 -8.79
C TYR A 2 -3.23 4.18 -9.51
N GLY A 3 -2.67 5.36 -9.68
CA GLY A 3 -3.28 6.40 -10.48
C GLY A 3 -2.60 7.75 -10.31
N TYR A 4 -3.29 8.78 -10.75
CA TYR A 4 -2.91 10.16 -10.52
C TYR A 4 -3.92 10.79 -9.59
N VAL A 5 -3.42 11.46 -8.56
CA VAL A 5 -4.23 12.29 -7.67
C VAL A 5 -3.58 13.65 -7.69
N ASN A 6 -4.31 14.62 -8.24
CA ASN A 6 -3.81 15.98 -8.41
C ASN A 6 -4.65 16.94 -7.59
N ASP A 7 -4.06 18.06 -7.22
CA ASP A 7 -4.79 19.21 -6.74
C ASP A 7 -5.62 19.80 -7.89
N ALA A 8 -6.93 19.94 -7.71
CA ALA A 8 -7.81 20.46 -8.76
C ALA A 8 -7.54 21.95 -9.08
N THR A 9 -6.84 22.68 -8.20
CA THR A 9 -6.54 24.10 -8.36
C THR A 9 -5.20 24.33 -9.03
N THR A 10 -4.14 23.68 -8.54
CA THR A 10 -2.77 23.87 -9.06
C THR A 10 -2.38 22.85 -10.13
N SER A 11 -3.17 21.78 -10.30
CA SER A 11 -2.85 20.62 -11.13
C SER A 11 -1.58 19.86 -10.72
N GLU A 12 -1.00 20.19 -9.58
CA GLU A 12 0.17 19.51 -9.02
C GLU A 12 -0.22 18.15 -8.46
N SER A 13 0.70 17.20 -8.51
CA SER A 13 0.46 15.88 -7.92
C SER A 13 0.51 15.98 -6.39
N VAL A 14 -0.49 15.39 -5.73
CA VAL A 14 -0.51 15.26 -4.26
C VAL A 14 0.11 13.94 -3.79
N LEU A 15 0.71 13.17 -4.71
CA LEU A 15 1.39 11.92 -4.39
C LEU A 15 2.88 12.19 -4.19
N ALA A 16 3.37 11.97 -2.98
CA ALA A 16 4.78 12.24 -2.61
C ALA A 16 5.79 11.47 -3.48
N ASN A 17 5.42 10.30 -3.99
CA ASN A 17 6.26 9.45 -4.84
C ASN A 17 6.20 9.81 -6.34
N ASN A 18 5.39 10.79 -6.73
CA ASN A 18 5.31 11.28 -8.11
C ASN A 18 4.94 12.76 -8.17
N PRO A 19 5.84 13.69 -7.81
CA PRO A 19 5.53 15.12 -7.75
C PRO A 19 5.30 15.76 -9.14
N ASP A 20 5.99 15.28 -10.17
CA ASP A 20 5.97 15.92 -11.50
C ASP A 20 4.84 15.42 -12.42
N SER A 21 4.03 14.46 -12.00
CA SER A 21 3.01 13.77 -12.82
C SER A 21 3.55 13.12 -14.12
N GLY A 22 4.87 13.18 -14.37
CA GLY A 22 5.50 12.83 -15.64
C GLY A 22 5.90 11.36 -15.76
N THR A 23 6.06 10.66 -14.64
CA THR A 23 6.53 9.27 -14.62
C THR A 23 5.63 8.41 -13.74
N ASP A 24 4.96 7.43 -14.37
CA ASP A 24 4.15 6.34 -13.80
C ASP A 24 3.06 6.71 -12.78
N ALA A 25 1.90 6.05 -12.91
CA ALA A 25 0.82 6.15 -11.95
C ALA A 25 1.33 5.80 -10.54
N GLY A 26 1.27 6.75 -9.60
CA GLY A 26 1.77 6.55 -8.24
C GLY A 26 0.98 5.46 -7.53
N GLN A 27 1.67 4.56 -6.81
CA GLN A 27 1.02 3.68 -5.85
C GLN A 27 0.76 4.44 -4.57
N PHE A 28 -0.49 4.48 -4.12
CA PHE A 28 -0.85 5.26 -2.93
C PHE A 28 -1.69 4.50 -1.90
N ALA A 29 -2.25 3.34 -2.25
CA ALA A 29 -2.96 2.48 -1.30
C ALA A 29 -2.82 0.99 -1.63
N ILE A 30 -2.78 0.14 -0.60
CA ILE A 30 -2.88 -1.32 -0.74
C ILE A 30 -4.22 -1.74 -0.14
N ILE A 31 -5.03 -2.44 -0.93
CA ILE A 31 -6.29 -3.01 -0.45
C ILE A 31 -6.01 -4.48 -0.12
N PRO A 32 -6.20 -4.92 1.14
CA PRO A 32 -5.83 -6.27 1.55
C PRO A 32 -6.58 -7.36 0.79
N LYS A 33 -7.85 -7.12 0.49
CA LYS A 33 -8.72 -8.10 -0.17
C LYS A 33 -9.82 -7.40 -0.96
N ILE A 34 -10.04 -7.87 -2.17
CA ILE A 34 -11.20 -7.54 -3.00
C ILE A 34 -11.84 -8.86 -3.41
N THR A 35 -13.14 -8.98 -3.21
CA THR A 35 -13.94 -10.12 -3.63
C THR A 35 -14.61 -9.83 -4.97
N THR A 36 -15.04 -10.88 -5.68
CA THR A 36 -15.73 -10.72 -6.97
C THR A 36 -17.12 -10.10 -6.84
N THR A 37 -17.64 -9.98 -5.62
CA THR A 37 -18.93 -9.34 -5.32
C THR A 37 -18.80 -7.86 -4.99
N ASP A 38 -17.58 -7.37 -4.74
CA ASP A 38 -17.36 -5.98 -4.35
C ASP A 38 -17.53 -5.07 -5.56
N LYS A 39 -18.53 -4.19 -5.49
CA LYS A 39 -18.83 -3.19 -6.51
C LYS A 39 -18.23 -1.82 -6.20
N ASN A 40 -18.11 -1.52 -4.90
CA ASN A 40 -17.53 -0.29 -4.39
C ASN A 40 -16.28 -0.66 -3.58
N VAL A 41 -15.24 0.16 -3.71
CA VAL A 41 -13.97 -0.05 -3.05
C VAL A 41 -13.56 1.26 -2.40
N GLU A 42 -13.32 1.19 -1.10
CA GLU A 42 -12.81 2.31 -0.31
C GLU A 42 -11.32 2.05 -0.02
N PHE A 43 -10.55 3.13 0.00
CA PHE A 43 -9.12 3.08 0.31
C PHE A 43 -8.70 4.38 0.96
N GLU A 44 -7.69 4.29 1.81
CA GLU A 44 -7.04 5.44 2.44
C GLU A 44 -5.69 5.67 1.76
N PHE A 45 -5.31 6.93 1.61
CA PHE A 45 -4.00 7.31 1.11
C PHE A 45 -3.54 8.62 1.77
N ILE A 46 -2.23 8.85 1.76
CA ILE A 46 -1.63 10.06 2.32
C ILE A 46 -1.36 11.03 1.16
N ALA A 47 -2.00 12.19 1.20
CA ALA A 47 -1.72 13.28 0.29
C ALA A 47 -0.59 14.16 0.84
N ALA A 48 0.40 14.48 0.01
CA ALA A 48 1.43 15.46 0.30
C ALA A 48 1.02 16.81 -0.28
N VAL A 49 0.84 17.79 0.59
CA VAL A 49 0.47 19.17 0.21
C VAL A 49 1.62 20.11 0.59
N PRO A 50 1.99 21.08 -0.25
CA PRO A 50 3.00 22.09 0.08
C PRO A 50 2.67 22.82 1.38
N ARG A 51 3.66 23.08 2.22
CA ARG A 51 3.46 23.78 3.51
C ARG A 51 3.02 25.22 3.32
N GLU A 52 3.39 25.82 2.20
CA GLU A 52 3.06 27.19 1.81
C GLU A 52 1.59 27.32 1.40
N LYS A 53 0.90 26.20 1.15
CA LYS A 53 -0.52 26.19 0.82
C LYS A 53 -1.35 26.39 2.09
N ASP A 54 -2.17 27.43 2.09
CA ASP A 54 -3.13 27.65 3.17
C ASP A 54 -4.28 26.64 3.08
N ILE A 55 -4.16 25.58 3.88
CA ILE A 55 -5.16 24.51 4.00
C ILE A 55 -6.34 24.88 4.91
N SER A 56 -6.24 25.97 5.68
CA SER A 56 -7.28 26.39 6.64
C SER A 56 -8.57 26.89 5.96
N VAL A 57 -8.47 27.22 4.68
CA VAL A 57 -9.59 27.67 3.85
C VAL A 57 -10.52 26.52 3.46
N TYR A 58 -10.07 25.27 3.61
CA TYR A 58 -10.85 24.07 3.26
C TYR A 58 -11.37 23.37 4.51
N GLU A 59 -12.66 23.02 4.51
CA GLU A 59 -13.35 22.39 5.66
C GLU A 59 -12.71 21.04 6.05
N ASP A 60 -12.22 20.29 5.06
CA ASP A 60 -11.57 18.98 5.24
C ASP A 60 -10.04 19.09 5.44
N GLY A 61 -9.50 20.31 5.55
CA GLY A 61 -8.04 20.54 5.69
C GLY A 61 -7.23 20.16 4.45
N ILE A 62 -7.89 19.93 3.32
CA ILE A 62 -7.26 19.64 2.02
C ILE A 62 -8.06 20.31 0.91
N GLY A 63 -7.36 20.81 -0.12
CA GLY A 63 -8.01 21.35 -1.31
C GLY A 63 -8.76 20.30 -2.12
N PRO A 64 -9.64 20.70 -3.05
CA PRO A 64 -10.33 19.75 -3.93
C PRO A 64 -9.33 18.91 -4.71
N LEU A 65 -9.52 17.59 -4.70
CA LEU A 65 -8.66 16.62 -5.38
C LEU A 65 -9.32 16.13 -6.67
N GLU A 66 -8.50 15.98 -7.71
CA GLU A 66 -8.90 15.39 -8.98
C GLU A 66 -8.21 14.03 -9.15
N PHE A 67 -9.03 12.98 -9.24
CA PHE A 67 -8.55 11.62 -9.46
C PHE A 67 -8.55 11.30 -10.95
N LYS A 68 -7.39 10.95 -11.50
CA LYS A 68 -7.21 10.61 -12.91
C LYS A 68 -6.65 9.21 -13.08
N SER A 69 -7.23 8.45 -14.00
CA SER A 69 -6.76 7.12 -14.44
C SER A 69 -6.51 6.14 -13.28
N LEU A 70 -7.43 6.09 -12.31
CA LEU A 70 -7.35 5.15 -11.20
C LEU A 70 -7.49 3.71 -11.69
N ARG A 71 -6.54 2.85 -11.29
CA ARG A 71 -6.55 1.43 -11.57
C ARG A 71 -6.20 0.61 -10.34
N ILE A 72 -6.98 -0.44 -10.14
CA ILE A 72 -6.65 -1.49 -9.17
C ILE A 72 -5.99 -2.62 -9.96
N VAL A 73 -4.78 -2.98 -9.56
CA VAL A 73 -4.04 -4.11 -10.14
C VAL A 73 -3.75 -5.09 -9.02
N SER A 74 -4.05 -6.38 -9.27
CA SER A 74 -3.60 -7.46 -8.41
C SER A 74 -2.11 -7.67 -8.65
N PHE A 75 -1.27 -7.31 -7.68
CA PHE A 75 0.17 -7.55 -7.77
C PHE A 75 0.48 -8.99 -7.34
N PRO A 76 0.93 -9.90 -8.25
CA PRO A 76 1.34 -11.24 -7.86
C PRO A 76 2.58 -11.12 -6.96
N GLY A 77 2.45 -11.49 -5.68
CA GLY A 77 3.46 -11.25 -4.64
C GLY A 77 3.11 -10.14 -3.65
N GLY A 78 2.02 -9.38 -3.86
CA GLY A 78 1.51 -8.43 -2.86
C GLY A 78 1.06 -9.08 -1.53
N GLN A 79 0.84 -10.40 -1.53
CA GLN A 79 0.67 -11.18 -0.30
C GLN A 79 1.93 -11.27 0.56
N GLN A 80 3.12 -11.02 -0.01
CA GLN A 80 4.38 -10.90 0.74
C GLN A 80 4.54 -9.51 1.36
N TYR A 81 3.66 -8.56 1.02
CA TYR A 81 3.57 -7.24 1.66
C TYR A 81 2.84 -7.34 3.02
N GLY A 82 3.21 -8.34 3.82
CA GLY A 82 2.94 -8.36 5.25
C GLY A 82 4.02 -7.57 5.98
N ALA A 83 3.77 -7.19 7.23
CA ALA A 83 4.87 -6.75 8.08
C ALA A 83 5.89 -7.90 8.14
N ILE A 84 7.11 -7.64 7.66
CA ILE A 84 8.23 -8.58 7.74
C ILE A 84 8.38 -8.92 9.21
N ASN A 85 8.26 -10.19 9.58
CA ASN A 85 8.41 -10.57 10.98
C ASN A 85 9.91 -10.46 11.38
N PRO A 86 10.23 -10.29 12.68
CA PRO A 86 11.62 -10.15 13.12
C PRO A 86 12.51 -11.32 12.68
N CYS A 87 11.96 -12.54 12.66
CA CYS A 87 12.64 -13.75 12.18
C CYS A 87 12.96 -13.75 10.68
N GLU A 88 12.20 -13.04 9.84
CA GLU A 88 12.43 -12.86 8.40
C GLU A 88 13.50 -11.81 8.13
N MET A 89 13.63 -10.81 9.01
CA MET A 89 14.72 -9.84 8.94
C MET A 89 16.04 -10.43 9.44
N ASN A 90 16.01 -11.08 10.60
CA ASN A 90 17.18 -11.72 11.19
C ASN A 90 16.76 -12.87 12.11
N GLU A 91 17.00 -14.10 11.63
CA GLU A 91 16.71 -15.33 12.36
C GLU A 91 17.54 -15.53 13.64
N PHE A 92 18.64 -14.78 13.80
CA PHE A 92 19.53 -14.87 14.96
C PHE A 92 19.38 -13.69 15.92
N SER A 93 18.31 -12.91 15.77
CA SER A 93 18.04 -11.76 16.64
C SER A 93 17.22 -12.15 17.86
N ASP A 94 17.46 -11.49 18.98
CA ASP A 94 16.65 -11.61 20.21
C ASP A 94 15.17 -11.27 19.93
N GLU A 95 14.90 -10.41 18.94
CA GLU A 95 13.57 -10.05 18.47
C GLU A 95 12.83 -11.24 17.82
N CYS A 96 13.57 -12.14 17.16
CA CYS A 96 13.01 -13.38 16.63
C CYS A 96 12.69 -14.36 17.75
N GLU A 97 13.59 -14.53 18.72
CA GLU A 97 13.37 -15.43 19.87
C GLU A 97 12.10 -15.02 20.65
N ALA A 98 11.93 -13.73 20.93
CA ALA A 98 10.73 -13.20 21.56
C ALA A 98 9.45 -13.44 20.73
N TRP A 99 9.55 -13.29 19.40
CA TRP A 99 8.42 -13.54 18.50
C TRP A 99 8.05 -15.03 18.45
N GLU A 100 9.03 -15.94 18.49
CA GLU A 100 8.82 -17.40 18.51
C GLU A 100 8.19 -17.88 19.83
N GLU A 101 8.52 -17.27 20.97
CA GLU A 101 7.87 -17.58 22.25
C GLU A 101 6.36 -17.28 22.23
N GLU A 102 5.95 -16.22 21.54
CA GLU A 102 4.55 -15.81 21.45
C GLU A 102 3.77 -16.52 20.33
N ASN A 103 4.41 -16.77 19.18
CA ASN A 103 3.72 -17.23 17.95
C ASN A 103 4.05 -18.69 17.58
N GLY A 104 4.94 -19.33 18.34
CA GLY A 104 5.47 -20.66 18.06
C GLY A 104 6.68 -20.64 17.11
N PRO A 105 7.36 -21.78 16.94
CA PRO A 105 8.63 -21.86 16.22
C PRO A 105 8.46 -21.45 14.74
N TYR A 106 9.32 -20.56 14.27
CA TYR A 106 9.32 -20.08 12.90
C TYR A 106 9.77 -21.19 11.94
N LYS A 107 8.82 -21.80 11.23
CA LYS A 107 9.11 -22.80 10.20
C LYS A 107 9.47 -22.11 8.88
N LYS A 108 10.76 -21.90 8.65
CA LYS A 108 11.31 -21.50 7.35
C LYS A 108 10.71 -22.34 6.22
N GLY A 109 9.93 -21.69 5.36
CA GLY A 109 9.38 -22.28 4.14
C GLY A 109 7.88 -22.56 4.14
N GLU A 110 7.18 -22.66 5.28
CA GLU A 110 5.73 -22.91 5.24
C GLU A 110 4.94 -21.69 4.73
N PHE A 111 5.37 -20.46 5.05
CA PHE A 111 4.72 -19.24 4.55
C PHE A 111 4.94 -19.06 3.03
N MET A 112 6.16 -19.34 2.54
CA MET A 112 6.49 -19.34 1.11
C MET A 112 5.71 -20.41 0.31
N THR A 113 5.39 -21.55 0.94
CA THR A 113 4.74 -22.69 0.27
C THR A 113 3.21 -22.70 0.42
N LYS A 114 2.68 -22.10 1.49
CA LYS A 114 1.22 -22.04 1.76
C LYS A 114 0.58 -20.72 1.30
N SER A 115 1.36 -19.68 1.01
CA SER A 115 0.82 -18.38 0.56
C SER A 115 0.18 -18.41 -0.82
N ASN A 116 0.37 -19.46 -1.63
CA ASN A 116 -0.16 -19.48 -2.99
C ASN A 116 -0.88 -20.79 -3.34
N PRO A 117 -2.23 -20.82 -3.36
CA PRO A 117 -3.00 -21.93 -3.94
C PRO A 117 -2.75 -22.11 -5.44
N ARG A 118 -2.20 -21.09 -6.12
CA ARG A 118 -2.03 -21.02 -7.57
C ARG A 118 -0.73 -21.63 -8.07
N THR A 119 0.19 -22.01 -7.19
CA THR A 119 1.42 -22.77 -7.52
C THR A 119 1.29 -24.27 -7.25
N LYS A 120 0.21 -24.72 -6.62
CA LYS A 120 -0.11 -26.15 -6.48
C LYS A 120 -0.87 -26.65 -7.71
N GLY A 121 -0.15 -26.88 -8.80
CA GLY A 121 -0.71 -27.52 -9.97
C GLY A 121 -0.23 -26.90 -11.28
N ARG A 122 1.03 -27.17 -11.63
CA ARG A 122 1.42 -27.35 -13.01
C ARG A 122 2.53 -28.39 -13.09
#